data_AF-A0A7S3ACP9-F1
#
_entry.id   AF-A0A7S3ACP9-F1
#
_cell.length_a   1.000
_cell.length_b   1.000
_cell.length_c   1.000
_cell.angle_alpha   90.00
_cell.angle_beta   90.00
_cell.angle_gamma   90.00
#
_symmetry.space_group_name_H-M   'P 1'
#
loop_
_entity.id
_entity.type
_entity.pdbx_description
1 polymer ?
#
loop_
_entity_poly.entity_id
_entity_poly.type
_entity_poly.pdbx_seq_one_letter_code
_entity_poly.pdbx_strand_id
1 'polypeptide(L)'
;PLPNKPLTAPIVYANPGPACPPENAKADWQLSNAAEMKGAIALVDRGSNCPYPGRYFANKVLAAQKAGAIAVIVADNTQHSHDLVFMGAASGDQASAVTVPSVFVSYSS
;
A
#
# COMPACT_ATOMS: atom_id res chain seq x y z
N PRO A 1 -4.72 4.84 12.26
CA PRO A 1 -4.19 5.09 13.62
C PRO A 1 -2.81 4.43 13.82
N LEU A 2 -1.83 5.18 14.33
CA LEU A 2 -0.51 4.62 14.64
C LEU A 2 -0.56 3.86 15.99
N PRO A 3 0.10 2.70 16.11
CA PRO A 3 0.07 1.92 17.33
C PRO A 3 0.93 2.58 18.42
N ASN A 4 0.48 2.49 19.68
CA ASN A 4 1.20 3.01 20.85
C ASN A 4 2.37 2.10 21.31
N LYS A 5 2.63 1.01 20.58
CA LYS A 5 3.76 0.10 20.76
C LYS A 5 4.45 -0.11 19.42
N PRO A 6 5.78 -0.23 19.37
CA PRO A 6 6.49 -0.56 18.13
C PRO A 6 5.94 -1.85 17.52
N LEU A 7 5.66 -1.80 16.22
CA LEU A 7 5.23 -2.95 15.43
C LEU A 7 6.47 -3.52 14.72
N THR A 8 6.73 -4.81 14.89
CA THR A 8 7.87 -5.51 14.29
C THR A 8 7.38 -6.76 13.59
N ALA A 9 7.69 -6.88 12.31
CA ALA A 9 7.46 -8.08 11.50
C ALA A 9 8.37 -8.02 10.26
N PRO A 10 8.53 -9.14 9.52
CA PRO A 10 9.22 -9.12 8.24
C PRO A 10 8.61 -8.11 7.28
N ILE A 11 9.47 -7.50 6.43
CA ILE A 11 9.02 -6.68 5.31
C ILE A 11 8.83 -7.59 4.09
N VAL A 12 7.67 -7.50 3.45
CA VAL A 12 7.35 -8.23 2.22
C VAL A 12 6.96 -7.25 1.14
N TYR A 13 7.63 -7.31 0.00
CA TYR A 13 7.31 -6.49 -1.16
C TYR A 13 6.02 -6.96 -1.83
N ALA A 14 5.09 -6.05 -2.12
CA ALA A 14 3.82 -6.40 -2.75
C ALA A 14 4.02 -6.90 -4.19
N ASN A 15 3.21 -7.86 -4.61
CA ASN A 15 3.16 -8.29 -6.00
C ASN A 15 1.70 -8.22 -6.53
N PRO A 16 1.39 -7.31 -7.47
CA PRO A 16 2.29 -6.33 -8.09
C PRO A 16 2.73 -5.23 -7.11
N GLY A 17 3.91 -4.64 -7.36
CA GLY A 17 4.55 -3.62 -6.51
C GLY A 17 3.65 -2.46 -6.10
N PRO A 18 2.88 -1.85 -7.03
CA PRO A 18 1.96 -0.76 -6.71
C PRO A 18 0.71 -1.16 -5.91
N ALA A 19 0.54 -2.46 -5.59
CA ALA A 19 -0.58 -3.03 -4.86
C ALA A 19 -1.97 -2.62 -5.38
N CYS A 20 -2.12 -2.54 -6.70
CA CYS A 20 -3.38 -2.18 -7.34
C CYS A 20 -3.77 -3.21 -8.40
N PRO A 21 -5.08 -3.41 -8.62
CA PRO A 21 -5.57 -4.32 -9.65
C PRO A 21 -5.18 -3.83 -11.06
N PRO A 22 -4.92 -4.75 -12.01
CA PRO A 22 -4.84 -4.39 -13.42
C PRO A 22 -6.20 -3.89 -13.93
N GLU A 23 -6.21 -3.29 -15.12
CA GLU A 23 -7.44 -2.92 -15.81
C GLU A 23 -8.33 -4.17 -16.02
N ASN A 24 -9.64 -4.03 -15.78
CA ASN A 24 -10.63 -5.12 -15.84
C ASN A 24 -10.42 -6.26 -14.84
N ALA A 25 -9.69 -6.05 -13.74
CA ALA A 25 -9.60 -7.04 -12.68
C ALA A 25 -10.99 -7.40 -12.12
N LYS A 26 -11.15 -8.67 -11.74
CA LYS A 26 -12.34 -9.12 -11.03
C LYS A 26 -12.46 -8.43 -9.66
N ALA A 27 -13.69 -8.34 -9.14
CA ALA A 27 -13.97 -7.71 -7.86
C ALA A 27 -13.23 -8.37 -6.66
N ASP A 28 -12.84 -9.64 -6.81
CA ASP A 28 -12.13 -10.44 -5.82
C ASP A 28 -10.61 -10.50 -6.06
N TRP A 29 -10.06 -9.61 -6.89
CA TRP A 29 -8.62 -9.55 -7.14
C TRP A 29 -7.81 -9.35 -5.85
N GLN A 30 -6.66 -10.03 -5.77
CA GLN A 30 -5.74 -10.01 -4.65
C GLN A 30 -4.28 -9.93 -5.13
N LEU A 31 -3.38 -9.56 -4.22
CA LEU A 31 -1.94 -9.67 -4.44
C LEU A 31 -1.56 -11.13 -4.70
N SER A 32 -0.68 -11.37 -5.67
CA SER A 32 -0.26 -12.73 -6.03
C SER A 32 0.56 -13.41 -4.94
N ASN A 33 1.18 -12.62 -4.04
CA ASN A 33 1.94 -13.11 -2.89
C ASN A 33 1.21 -12.90 -1.55
N ALA A 34 -0.12 -12.93 -1.54
CA ALA A 34 -0.92 -12.75 -0.32
C ALA A 34 -0.56 -13.74 0.81
N ALA A 35 -0.11 -14.96 0.47
CA ALA A 35 0.33 -15.93 1.47
C ALA A 35 1.57 -15.46 2.25
N GLU A 36 2.53 -14.81 1.60
CA GLU A 36 3.74 -14.25 2.22
C GLU A 36 3.43 -12.96 2.99
N MET A 37 2.43 -12.20 2.52
CA MET A 37 2.02 -10.93 3.11
C MET A 37 1.35 -11.07 4.48
N LYS A 38 0.77 -12.25 4.78
CA LYS A 38 0.00 -12.47 6.00
C LYS A 38 0.87 -12.32 7.27
N GLY A 39 0.58 -11.30 8.06
CA GLY A 39 1.33 -10.97 9.28
C GLY A 39 2.58 -10.10 9.04
N ALA A 40 2.88 -9.73 7.79
CA ALA A 40 4.05 -8.94 7.43
C ALA A 40 3.76 -7.42 7.41
N ILE A 41 4.83 -6.64 7.33
CA ILE A 41 4.77 -5.22 6.92
C ILE A 41 4.88 -5.19 5.40
N ALA A 42 3.86 -4.68 4.72
CA ALA A 42 3.88 -4.56 3.26
C ALA A 42 4.79 -3.41 2.82
N LEU A 43 5.66 -3.65 1.85
CA LEU A 43 6.33 -2.60 1.08
C LEU A 43 5.64 -2.46 -0.28
N VAL A 44 5.13 -1.26 -0.56
CA VAL A 44 4.30 -0.96 -1.74
C VAL A 44 4.87 0.23 -2.49
N ASP A 45 4.91 0.16 -3.81
CA ASP A 45 5.29 1.31 -4.62
C ASP A 45 4.18 2.36 -4.69
N ARG A 46 4.58 3.64 -4.59
CA ARG A 46 3.70 4.77 -4.89
C ARG A 46 3.08 4.64 -6.28
N GLY A 47 3.88 4.31 -7.30
CA GLY A 47 3.51 3.79 -8.63
C GLY A 47 2.25 4.36 -9.31
N SER A 48 2.42 5.10 -10.40
CA SER A 48 1.32 5.74 -11.17
C SER A 48 0.61 4.83 -12.18
N ASN A 49 1.02 3.57 -12.37
CA ASN A 49 0.46 2.71 -13.42
C ASN A 49 -0.88 2.05 -13.03
N CYS A 50 -1.48 2.50 -11.93
CA CYS A 50 -2.77 2.01 -11.48
C CYS A 50 -3.93 2.77 -12.17
N PRO A 51 -4.96 2.05 -12.69
CA PRO A 51 -6.22 2.67 -13.07
C PRO A 51 -6.97 3.19 -11.83
N TYR A 52 -7.86 4.17 -12.00
CA TYR A 52 -8.77 4.57 -10.93
C TYR A 52 -9.82 3.47 -10.68
N PRO A 53 -10.23 3.23 -9.41
CA PRO A 53 -9.79 3.92 -8.18
C PRO A 53 -8.51 3.34 -7.55
N GLY A 54 -7.90 2.30 -8.11
CA GLY A 54 -6.71 1.62 -7.56
C GLY A 54 -5.46 2.50 -7.40
N ARG A 55 -5.45 3.70 -8.00
CA ARG A 55 -4.38 4.70 -7.86
C ARG A 55 -4.32 5.36 -6.49
N TYR A 56 -5.43 5.46 -5.76
CA TYR A 56 -5.45 6.13 -4.46
C TYR A 56 -4.62 5.36 -3.43
N PHE A 57 -3.92 6.09 -2.55
CA PHE A 57 -3.12 5.48 -1.46
C PHE A 57 -3.95 4.54 -0.60
N ALA A 58 -5.17 4.94 -0.23
CA ALA A 58 -6.08 4.11 0.54
C ALA A 58 -6.35 2.75 -0.13
N ASN A 59 -6.52 2.71 -1.44
CA ASN A 59 -6.79 1.48 -2.19
C ASN A 59 -5.57 0.55 -2.21
N LYS A 60 -4.36 1.11 -2.31
CA LYS A 60 -3.09 0.36 -2.22
C LYS A 60 -2.92 -0.28 -0.84
N VAL A 61 -3.14 0.52 0.22
CA VAL A 61 -3.07 0.05 1.60
C VAL A 61 -4.14 -1.00 1.87
N LEU A 62 -5.36 -0.81 1.36
CA LEU A 62 -6.45 -1.75 1.53
C LEU A 62 -6.17 -3.09 0.83
N ALA A 63 -5.52 -3.10 -0.34
CA ALA A 63 -5.12 -4.34 -1.01
C ALA A 63 -4.12 -5.15 -0.17
N ALA A 64 -3.10 -4.50 0.39
CA ALA A 64 -2.15 -5.13 1.31
C ALA A 64 -2.82 -5.60 2.61
N GLN A 65 -3.73 -4.79 3.19
CA GLN A 65 -4.52 -5.17 4.36
C GLN A 65 -5.38 -6.41 4.10
N LYS A 66 -6.04 -6.50 2.94
CA LYS A 66 -6.83 -7.67 2.54
C LYS A 66 -5.96 -8.92 2.37
N ALA A 67 -4.71 -8.76 1.98
CA ALA A 67 -3.71 -9.82 1.94
C ALA A 67 -3.13 -10.18 3.33
N GLY A 68 -3.57 -9.52 4.40
CA GLY A 68 -3.19 -9.83 5.78
C GLY A 68 -1.97 -9.06 6.29
N ALA A 69 -1.52 -8.02 5.59
CA ALA A 69 -0.48 -7.14 6.12
C ALA A 69 -0.95 -6.47 7.43
N ILE A 70 -0.03 -6.30 8.37
CA ILE A 70 -0.31 -5.66 9.67
C ILE A 70 0.12 -4.19 9.73
N ALA A 71 0.89 -3.74 8.74
CA ALA A 71 1.22 -2.34 8.46
C ALA A 71 1.64 -2.21 6.99
N VAL A 72 1.62 -0.99 6.46
CA VAL A 72 2.00 -0.72 5.06
C VAL A 72 2.98 0.45 4.98
N ILE A 73 4.09 0.24 4.30
CA ILE A 73 5.05 1.27 3.90
C ILE A 73 4.83 1.53 2.42
N VAL A 74 4.40 2.75 2.07
CA VAL A 74 4.35 3.19 0.69
C VAL A 74 5.65 3.93 0.39
N ALA A 75 6.46 3.36 -0.51
CA ALA A 75 7.72 3.95 -0.93
C ALA A 75 7.52 4.79 -2.19
N ASP A 76 8.09 6.00 -2.20
CA ASP A 76 8.17 6.77 -3.42
C ASP A 76 8.96 6.03 -4.50
N ASN A 77 8.48 6.11 -5.74
CA ASN A 77 9.13 5.52 -6.90
C ASN A 77 9.68 6.60 -7.86
N THR A 78 9.62 7.88 -7.47
CA THR A 78 10.18 8.99 -8.23
C THR A 78 11.63 9.24 -7.82
N GLN A 79 12.57 8.92 -8.71
CA GLN A 79 13.98 9.20 -8.48
C GLN A 79 14.21 10.72 -8.37
N HIS A 80 15.05 11.14 -7.42
CA HIS A 80 15.43 12.54 -7.14
C HIS A 80 14.35 13.42 -6.50
N SER A 81 13.21 12.86 -6.09
CA SER A 81 12.26 13.53 -5.21
C SER A 81 12.52 13.09 -3.77
N HIS A 82 13.01 14.01 -2.93
CA HIS A 82 13.07 13.80 -1.48
C HIS A 82 11.77 14.26 -0.79
N ASP A 83 10.77 14.68 -1.57
CA ASP A 83 9.54 15.24 -1.04
C ASP A 83 8.64 14.14 -0.50
N LEU A 84 8.33 14.22 0.79
CA LEU A 84 7.27 13.43 1.39
C LEU A 84 5.93 13.97 0.90
N VAL A 85 5.04 13.06 0.49
CA VAL A 85 3.66 13.41 0.13
C VAL A 85 2.69 12.97 1.21
N PHE A 86 1.66 13.78 1.41
CA PHE A 86 0.58 13.42 2.31
C PHE A 86 -0.29 12.32 1.69
N MET A 87 -0.38 11.16 2.34
CA MET A 87 -1.30 10.06 1.98
C MET A 87 -2.74 10.38 2.41
N GLY A 88 -3.25 11.53 1.97
CA GLY A 88 -4.57 12.01 2.34
C GLY A 88 -5.71 11.21 1.70
N ALA A 89 -6.87 11.26 2.34
CA ALA A 89 -8.10 10.76 1.75
C ALA A 89 -8.49 11.60 0.52
N ALA A 90 -9.01 10.95 -0.50
CA ALA A 90 -9.52 11.56 -1.73
C ALA A 90 -10.98 11.16 -1.95
N SER A 91 -11.76 12.04 -2.60
CA SER A 91 -13.15 11.72 -2.94
C SER A 91 -13.22 10.47 -3.83
N GLY A 92 -14.02 9.49 -3.41
CA GLY A 92 -14.16 8.20 -4.10
C GLY A 92 -13.08 7.17 -3.80
N ASP A 93 -12.20 7.42 -2.81
CA ASP A 93 -11.28 6.41 -2.29
C ASP A 93 -11.95 5.49 -1.25
N GLN A 94 -11.15 4.67 -0.58
CA GLN A 94 -11.60 3.75 0.48
C GLN A 94 -10.87 3.99 1.81
N ALA A 95 -10.52 5.24 2.13
CA ALA A 95 -9.71 5.56 3.31
C ALA A 95 -10.38 5.11 4.62
N SER A 96 -11.71 5.16 4.72
CA SER A 96 -12.46 4.71 5.90
C SER A 96 -12.38 3.21 6.17
N ALA A 97 -11.98 2.40 5.19
CA ALA A 97 -11.81 0.95 5.33
C ALA A 97 -10.38 0.55 5.75
N VAL A 98 -9.44 1.50 5.78
CA VAL A 98 -8.06 1.26 6.21
C VAL A 98 -7.99 1.27 7.72
N THR A 99 -7.57 0.15 8.30
CA THR A 99 -7.43 -0.05 9.75
C THR A 99 -5.98 -0.27 10.17
N VAL A 100 -5.13 -0.71 9.25
CA VAL A 100 -3.70 -0.90 9.51
C VAL A 100 -2.94 0.42 9.51
N PRO A 101 -1.86 0.54 10.30
CA PRO A 101 -0.94 1.67 10.23
C PRO A 101 -0.31 1.74 8.82
N SER A 102 -0.23 2.96 8.27
CA SER A 102 0.44 3.19 6.98
C SER A 102 1.31 4.43 7.04
N VAL A 103 2.47 4.37 6.40
CA VAL A 103 3.45 5.46 6.34
C VAL A 103 3.98 5.62 4.92
N PHE A 104 4.36 6.84 4.57
CA PHE A 104 5.06 7.15 3.32
C PHE A 104 6.56 7.31 3.60
N VAL A 105 7.40 6.76 2.74
CA VAL A 105 8.86 6.95 2.79
C VAL A 105 9.37 7.45 1.45
N SER A 106 10.38 8.32 1.48
CA SER A 106 11.03 8.81 0.27
C SER A 106 11.85 7.72 -0.41
N TYR A 107 12.13 7.91 -1.69
CA TYR A 107 13.12 7.11 -2.39
C TYR A 107 14.52 7.39 -1.80
N SER A 108 15.29 6.34 -1.49
CA SER A 108 16.69 6.46 -1.07
C SER A 108 17.57 5.87 -2.16
N SER A 109 18.45 6.68 -2.74
CA SER A 109 19.49 6.28 -3.70
C SER A 109 20.76 5.85 -2.97
#